data_AF-A0A5M6A3U2-F1
#
_entry.id   AF-A0A5M6A3U2-F1
#
_cell.length_a   1.000
_cell.length_b   1.000
_cell.length_c   1.000
_cell.angle_alpha   90.00
_cell.angle_beta   90.00
_cell.angle_gamma   90.00
#
_symmetry.space_group_name_H-M   'P 1'
#
loop_
_entity.id
_entity.type
_entity.pdbx_description
1 polymer ?
#
loop_
_entity_poly.entity_id
_entity_poly.type
_entity_poly.pdbx_seq_one_letter_code
_entity_poly.pdbx_strand_id
1 'polypeptide(L)' 'MNESRPMVDPLGVYTVKRTCAELGICYKTLRKYRMNGYIQPINPNNHHRLKYSGQSILDCWLKLRML' A
#
# COMPACT_ATOMS: atom_id res chain seq x y z
N MET A 1 -11.44 1.02 3.74
CA MET A 1 -10.57 1.30 2.58
C MET A 1 -11.25 2.38 1.79
N ASN A 2 -10.50 3.36 1.27
CA ASN A 2 -11.08 4.46 0.52
C ASN A 2 -11.74 3.96 -0.78
N GLU A 3 -12.96 4.43 -1.02
CA GLU A 3 -13.70 4.15 -2.26
C GLU A 3 -13.12 4.92 -3.45
N SER A 4 -12.48 6.06 -3.22
CA SER A 4 -11.80 6.81 -4.27
C SER A 4 -10.46 6.18 -4.63
N ARG A 5 -10.06 6.29 -5.90
CA ARG A 5 -8.73 5.87 -6.36
C ARG A 5 -7.65 6.70 -5.64
N PRO A 6 -6.59 6.07 -5.09
CA PRO A 6 -5.47 6.77 -4.49
C PRO A 6 -4.84 7.82 -5.43
N MET A 7 -4.49 8.98 -4.90
CA MET A 7 -3.86 10.07 -5.67
C MET A 7 -2.34 10.03 -5.43
N VAL A 8 -1.69 9.07 -6.06
CA VAL A 8 -0.25 8.83 -5.96
C VAL A 8 0.40 8.80 -7.34
N ASP A 9 1.61 9.37 -7.45
CA ASP A 9 2.50 9.13 -8.58
C ASP A 9 2.93 7.65 -8.56
N PRO A 10 2.70 6.86 -9.64
CA PRO A 10 3.12 5.47 -9.75
C PRO A 10 4.60 5.21 -9.45
N LEU A 11 5.48 6.15 -9.80
CA LEU A 11 6.93 6.07 -9.57
C LEU A 11 7.34 6.65 -8.21
N GLY A 12 6.42 7.33 -7.52
CA GLY A 12 6.65 7.90 -6.20
C GLY A 12 6.91 6.82 -5.13
N VAL A 13 7.63 7.21 -4.08
CA VAL A 13 7.99 6.33 -2.96
C VAL A 13 7.36 6.82 -1.67
N TYR A 14 6.58 5.95 -1.04
CA TYR A 14 5.71 6.32 0.08
C TYR A 14 6.07 5.52 1.34
N THR A 15 5.98 6.20 2.49
CA THR A 15 6.10 5.55 3.79
C THR A 15 4.82 4.80 4.13
N VAL A 16 4.91 3.85 5.07
CA VAL A 16 3.76 3.16 5.68
C VAL A 16 2.63 4.13 6.06
N LYS A 17 2.96 5.26 6.70
CA LYS A 17 1.97 6.26 7.13
C LYS A 17 1.21 6.83 5.94
N ARG A 18 1.91 7.19 4.85
CA ARG A 18 1.27 7.74 3.67
C ARG A 18 0.47 6.68 2.91
N THR A 19 1.01 5.47 2.76
CA THR A 19 0.30 4.33 2.18
C THR A 19 -1.03 4.04 2.89
N CYS A 20 -1.04 4.03 4.22
CA CYS A 20 -2.26 3.86 5.00
C CYS A 20 -3.31 4.96 4.73
N ALA A 21 -2.87 6.22 4.64
CA ALA A 21 -3.74 7.35 4.37
C ALA A 21 -4.37 7.28 2.97
N GLU A 22 -3.56 6.97 1.95
CA GLU A 22 -4.00 6.83 0.56
C GLU A 22 -5.02 5.69 0.40
N LEU A 23 -4.78 4.55 1.04
CA LEU A 23 -5.70 3.41 1.01
C LEU A 23 -6.89 3.56 1.97
N GLY A 24 -6.90 4.54 2.88
CA GLY A 24 -7.94 4.68 3.91
C GLY A 24 -8.03 3.47 4.83
N ILE A 25 -6.87 3.00 5.33
CA ILE A 25 -6.77 1.83 6.21
C ILE A 25 -5.79 2.10 7.36
N CYS A 26 -5.93 1.35 8.45
CA CYS A 26 -4.96 1.39 9.54
C CYS A 26 -3.74 0.48 9.26
N TYR A 27 -2.69 0.65 10.05
CA TYR A 27 -1.46 -0.15 9.95
C TYR A 27 -1.72 -1.67 10.08
N LYS A 28 -2.63 -2.08 10.98
CA LYS A 28 -2.97 -3.50 11.19
C LYS A 28 -3.50 -4.13 9.89
N THR A 29 -4.37 -3.41 9.18
CA THR A 29 -4.92 -3.83 7.89
C THR A 29 -3.85 -3.86 6.80
N LEU A 30 -2.99 -2.83 6.71
CA LEU A 30 -1.88 -2.83 5.75
C LEU A 30 -0.93 -4.02 5.97
N ARG A 31 -0.65 -4.37 7.23
CA ARG A 31 0.16 -5.55 7.57
C ARG A 31 -0.52 -6.84 7.09
N LYS A 32 -1.83 -6.99 7.29
CA LYS A 32 -2.60 -8.14 6.76
C LYS A 32 -2.52 -8.19 5.24
N TYR A 33 -2.66 -7.06 4.56
CA TYR A 33 -2.56 -7.00 3.11
C TYR A 33 -1.19 -7.41 2.59
N ARG A 34 -0.12 -6.99 3.25
CA ARG A 34 1.24 -7.43 2.92
C ARG A 34 1.43 -8.93 3.12
N MET A 35 0.97 -9.47 4.25
CA MET A 35 1.08 -10.90 4.54
C MET A 35 0.30 -11.76 3.53
N ASN A 36 -0.83 -11.25 3.04
CA ASN A 36 -1.64 -11.91 2.02
C ASN A 36 -1.16 -11.63 0.58
N GLY A 37 -0.07 -10.89 0.39
CA GLY A 37 0.50 -10.61 -0.92
C GLY A 37 -0.24 -9.55 -1.76
N TYR A 38 -1.21 -8.82 -1.19
CA TYR A 38 -1.92 -7.76 -1.92
C TYR A 38 -1.03 -6.54 -2.21
N ILE A 39 0.00 -6.31 -1.39
CA ILE A 39 0.98 -5.23 -1.58
C ILE A 39 2.36 -5.67 -1.12
N GLN A 40 3.39 -5.32 -1.89
CA GLN A 40 4.79 -5.61 -1.57
C GLN A 40 5.59 -4.32 -1.38
N PRO A 41 6.47 -4.26 -0.37
CA PRO A 41 7.38 -3.14 -0.20
C PRO A 41 8.53 -3.20 -1.22
N ILE A 42 9.05 -2.04 -1.62
CA ILE A 42 10.21 -1.97 -2.54
C ILE A 42 11.54 -2.27 -1.83
N ASN A 43 11.53 -2.24 -0.49
CA ASN A 43 12.70 -2.49 0.36
C ASN A 43 12.43 -3.62 1.36
N PRO A 44 12.21 -4.86 0.88
CA PRO A 44 11.75 -5.97 1.73
C PRO A 44 12.70 -6.26 2.90
N ASN A 45 14.00 -6.03 2.73
CA ASN A 45 15.02 -6.31 3.75
C ASN A 45 15.00 -5.31 4.94
N ASN A 46 14.29 -4.18 4.83
CA ASN A 46 14.19 -3.20 5.92
C ASN A 46 12.82 -3.26 6.60
N HIS A 47 12.69 -4.15 7.56
CA HIS A 47 11.42 -4.44 8.23
C HIS A 47 10.93 -3.29 9.11
N HIS A 48 11.82 -2.39 9.55
CA HIS A 48 11.49 -1.27 10.43
C HIS A 48 11.01 -0.03 9.65
N ARG A 49 11.46 0.16 8.41
CA ARG A 49 11.14 1.34 7.59
C ARG A 49 10.74 0.93 6.17
N LEU A 50 9.66 0.18 6.08
CA LEU A 50 9.08 -0.23 4.79
C LEU A 50 8.66 0.97 3.95
N LYS A 51 8.87 0.85 2.65
CA LYS A 51 8.50 1.80 1.61
C LYS A 51 7.73 1.09 0.51
N TYR A 52 6.79 1.80 -0.09
CA TYR A 52 5.93 1.29 -1.17
C TYR A 52 6.02 2.23 -2.36
N SER A 53 5.99 1.68 -3.58
CA SER A 53 5.81 2.51 -4.77
C SER A 53 4.36 2.95 -4.89
N GLY A 54 4.11 4.05 -5.60
CA GLY A 54 2.73 4.44 -5.91
C GLY A 54 2.01 3.35 -6.72
N GLN A 55 2.71 2.67 -7.61
CA GLN A 55 2.15 1.56 -8.37
C GLN A 55 1.66 0.43 -7.46
N SER A 56 2.42 0.04 -6.43
CA SER A 56 1.97 -1.04 -5.53
C SER A 56 0.77 -0.63 -4.67
N ILE A 57 0.62 0.66 -4.37
CA ILE A 57 -0.58 1.21 -3.72
C ILE A 57 -1.79 1.12 -4.67
N LEU A 58 -1.64 1.54 -5.92
CA LEU A 58 -2.69 1.47 -6.95
C LEU A 58 -3.12 0.02 -7.22
N ASP A 59 -2.16 -0.88 -7.39
CA ASP A 59 -2.42 -2.31 -7.63
C ASP A 59 -3.14 -2.95 -6.45
N CYS A 60 -2.71 -2.64 -5.22
CA CYS A 60 -3.38 -3.09 -4.01
C CYS A 60 -4.83 -2.63 -3.98
N TRP A 61 -5.08 -1.36 -4.34
CA TRP A 61 -6.42 -0.81 -4.39
C TRP A 61 -7.31 -1.49 -5.42
N LEU A 62 -6.78 -1.73 -6.62
CA LEU A 62 -7.50 -2.41 -7.68
C LEU A 62 -7.83 -3.87 -7.31
N LYS A 63 -6.84 -4.62 -6.81
CA LYS A 63 -7.00 -6.03 -6.41
C LYS A 63 -8.09 -6.21 -5.36
N LEU A 64 -8.12 -5.34 -4.34
CA LEU A 64 -9.08 -5.44 -3.24
C LEU A 64 -10.52 -5.10 -3.63
N ARG A 65 -10.73 -4.46 -4.78
CA ARG A 65 -12.08 -4.17 -5.32
C ARG A 65 -12.58 -5.22 -6.31
N MET A 66 -11.69 -6.05 -6.82
CA MET A 66 -12.03 -7.16 -7.73
C MET A 66 -12.31 -8.47 -6.97
N LEU A 67 -12.20 -8.45 -5.64
CA LEU A 67 -12.57 -9.53 -4.73
C LEU A 67 -13.96 -9.27 -4.14
#